data_AF-A0A6L3EXZ8-F1
#
_entry.id   AF-A0A6L3EXZ8-F1
#
_cell.length_a   1.000
_cell.length_b   1.000
_cell.length_c   1.000
_cell.angle_alpha   90.00
_cell.angle_beta   90.00
_cell.angle_gamma   90.00
#
_symmetry.space_group_name_H-M   'P 1'
#
loop_
_entity.id
_entity.type
_entity.pdbx_description
1 polymer ?
#
loop_
_entity_poly.entity_id
_entity_poly.type
_entity_poly.pdbx_seq_one_letter_code
_entity_poly.pdbx_strand_id
1 'polypeptide(L)'
;MASLNKPEESLLENPYIGPRTFQPSEAHKFFGRAREARNLIGLIISHRLVLFYAQSGSGKSSLINAKLIPGLTDEGFEVLPVGRVSGSNGLTINTENIFVYNLISSLHQEKKEQPGFPQFSLSEFLDNLVQKDGKFLYDEQHVYADEVELKPRVLLIDQFEEILTTNTPFWKERESFFQQLGDALEMDDQLWIVLAMREDFIAGLDPYHHCLPDGLQTRFYMQQLDRRSAMMAIKNPAEIGKRPFAPGAAEILVDNLREIRREETAGEKLLGEYVEPVQLQAVCYQMWEKLKTIPGKQISVEDVDKFADVNTALINFYEDTVADTVANTAVSEPDLRNWFSTNLITEAGTRNMVYRGDDETGGLPTPIAASVKNKFILR
;
A
#
# COMPACT_ATOMS: atom_id res chain seq x y z
N MET A 1 -44.74 -34.69 12.28
CA MET A 1 -43.62 -34.69 11.31
C MET A 1 -42.86 -33.39 11.48
N ALA A 2 -41.78 -33.42 12.26
CA ALA A 2 -40.93 -32.25 12.47
C ALA A 2 -39.99 -32.12 11.27
N SER A 3 -40.11 -31.02 10.53
CA SER A 3 -39.17 -30.64 9.49
C SER A 3 -37.94 -30.04 10.16
N LEU A 4 -36.83 -30.77 10.16
CA LEU A 4 -35.52 -30.27 10.58
C LEU A 4 -34.98 -29.38 9.46
N ASN A 5 -35.15 -28.07 9.60
CA ASN A 5 -34.33 -27.09 8.88
C ASN A 5 -32.87 -27.32 9.27
N LYS A 6 -32.06 -27.84 8.35
CA LYS A 6 -30.60 -27.68 8.44
C LYS A 6 -30.31 -26.18 8.38
N PRO A 7 -29.56 -25.60 9.32
CA PRO A 7 -29.08 -24.23 9.14
C PRO A 7 -28.14 -24.24 7.92
N GLU A 8 -28.39 -23.37 6.95
CA GLU A 8 -27.38 -23.00 5.96
C GLU A 8 -26.16 -22.49 6.75
N GLU A 9 -25.10 -23.30 6.82
CA GLU A 9 -23.80 -22.82 7.28
C GLU A 9 -23.37 -21.71 6.32
N SER A 10 -23.55 -20.46 6.73
CA SER A 10 -22.95 -19.33 6.04
C SER A 10 -21.46 -19.62 5.92
N LEU A 11 -20.96 -19.77 4.69
CA LEU A 11 -19.53 -19.96 4.43
C LEU A 11 -18.75 -18.90 5.21
N LEU A 12 -17.84 -19.34 6.08
CA LEU A 12 -17.01 -18.45 6.87
C LEU A 12 -16.21 -17.56 5.91
N GLU A 13 -16.48 -16.25 5.97
CA GLU A 13 -15.73 -15.24 5.24
C GLU A 13 -14.24 -15.38 5.56
N ASN A 14 -13.37 -15.24 4.55
CA ASN A 14 -11.94 -15.36 4.75
C ASN A 14 -11.42 -14.18 5.60
N PRO A 15 -10.81 -14.45 6.78
CA PRO A 15 -10.29 -13.39 7.64
C PRO A 15 -8.97 -12.83 7.12
N TYR A 16 -8.29 -13.53 6.21
CA TYR A 16 -7.14 -13.01 5.48
C TYR A 16 -7.63 -12.37 4.19
N ILE A 17 -7.07 -11.22 3.84
CA ILE A 17 -7.54 -10.45 2.67
C ILE A 17 -6.72 -10.73 1.41
N GLY A 18 -5.69 -11.58 1.52
CA GLY A 18 -4.70 -11.78 0.48
C GLY A 18 -3.68 -10.64 0.42
N PRO A 19 -2.80 -10.61 -0.60
CA PRO A 19 -1.68 -9.68 -0.67
C PRO A 19 -2.08 -8.23 -1.00
N ARG A 20 -3.37 -7.93 -1.03
CA ARG A 20 -3.87 -6.58 -1.25
C ARG A 20 -3.69 -5.67 -0.05
N THR A 21 -3.83 -4.38 -0.31
CA THR A 21 -3.82 -3.37 0.75
C THR A 21 -5.09 -3.47 1.59
N PHE A 22 -4.93 -3.39 2.91
CA PHE A 22 -6.05 -3.30 3.84
C PHE A 22 -6.78 -1.98 3.66
N GLN A 23 -8.11 -2.02 3.64
CA GLN A 23 -8.94 -0.81 3.65
C GLN A 23 -9.19 -0.34 5.09
N PRO A 24 -9.56 0.93 5.31
CA PRO A 24 -9.88 1.42 6.66
C PRO A 24 -10.94 0.59 7.39
N SER A 25 -11.97 0.10 6.68
CA SER A 25 -13.01 -0.78 7.24
C SER A 25 -12.49 -2.14 7.72
N GLU A 26 -11.29 -2.53 7.29
CA GLU A 26 -10.66 -3.82 7.58
C GLU A 26 -9.57 -3.71 8.66
N ALA A 27 -9.48 -2.55 9.33
CA ALA A 27 -8.53 -2.29 10.40
C ALA A 27 -8.56 -3.34 11.54
N HIS A 28 -9.71 -3.98 11.75
CA HIS A 28 -9.92 -5.05 12.71
C HIS A 28 -9.29 -6.39 12.29
N LYS A 29 -8.95 -6.58 11.00
CA LYS A 29 -8.23 -7.75 10.47
C LYS A 29 -6.70 -7.53 10.40
N PHE A 30 -6.23 -6.30 10.64
CA PHE A 30 -4.82 -5.92 10.50
C PHE A 30 -4.06 -5.98 11.83
N PHE A 31 -3.20 -7.00 11.98
CA PHE A 31 -2.43 -7.28 13.19
C PHE A 31 -0.92 -7.27 12.93
N GLY A 32 -0.13 -7.33 14.01
CA GLY A 32 1.33 -7.38 13.92
C GLY A 32 2.05 -6.03 13.85
N ARG A 33 1.31 -4.91 13.72
CA ARG A 33 1.91 -3.57 13.49
C ARG A 33 1.50 -2.50 14.50
N ALA A 34 0.96 -2.89 15.66
CA ALA A 34 0.48 -1.93 16.65
C ALA A 34 1.59 -1.03 17.23
N ARG A 35 2.81 -1.58 17.39
CA ARG A 35 3.96 -0.82 17.89
C ARG A 35 4.43 0.20 16.86
N GLU A 36 4.59 -0.22 15.61
CA GLU A 36 5.01 0.63 14.50
C GLU A 36 4.02 1.75 14.26
N ALA A 37 2.71 1.46 14.25
CA ALA A 37 1.67 2.48 14.13
C ALA A 37 1.76 3.53 15.25
N ARG A 38 1.82 3.09 16.52
CA ARG A 38 1.90 4.00 17.67
C ARG A 38 3.14 4.89 17.61
N ASN A 39 4.30 4.31 17.28
CA ASN A 39 5.55 5.06 17.20
C ASN A 39 5.52 6.08 16.06
N LEU A 40 4.98 5.71 14.90
CA LEU A 40 4.84 6.62 13.76
C LEU A 40 3.85 7.76 14.07
N ILE A 41 2.70 7.46 14.68
CA ILE A 41 1.74 8.48 15.12
C ILE A 41 2.41 9.47 16.09
N GLY A 42 3.09 8.97 17.13
CA GLY A 42 3.79 9.84 18.08
C GLY A 42 4.87 10.71 17.43
N LEU A 43 5.56 10.19 16.41
CA LEU A 43 6.54 10.94 15.64
C LEU A 43 5.89 12.07 14.82
N ILE A 44 4.75 11.79 14.18
CA ILE A 44 3.97 12.76 13.39
C ILE A 44 3.41 13.85 14.29
N ILE A 45 2.85 13.52 15.45
CA ILE A 45 2.38 14.51 16.43
C ILE A 45 3.51 15.48 16.81
N SER A 46 4.74 14.98 16.88
CA SER A 46 5.91 15.77 17.30
C SER A 46 6.58 16.55 16.16
N HIS A 47 6.39 16.17 14.90
CA HIS A 47 7.09 16.76 13.75
C HIS A 47 6.18 16.93 12.55
N ARG A 48 6.17 18.15 11.99
CA ARG A 48 5.32 18.55 10.86
C ARG A 48 5.71 17.92 9.53
N LEU A 49 6.92 17.37 9.41
CA LEU A 49 7.38 16.67 8.22
C LEU A 49 8.06 15.35 8.63
N VAL A 50 7.54 14.23 8.13
CA VAL A 50 8.06 12.88 8.43
C VAL A 50 8.27 12.08 7.15
N LEU A 51 9.47 11.54 6.97
CA LEU A 51 9.75 10.53 5.95
C LEU A 51 9.45 9.12 6.49
N PHE A 52 8.39 8.48 6.01
CA PHE A 52 8.07 7.10 6.31
C PHE A 52 8.59 6.17 5.21
N TYR A 53 9.52 5.27 5.51
CA TYR A 53 10.07 4.37 4.50
C TYR A 53 10.17 2.91 4.95
N ALA A 54 10.15 2.02 3.97
CA ALA A 54 10.24 0.58 4.17
C ALA A 54 10.58 -0.12 2.85
N GLN A 55 11.06 -1.37 2.94
CA GLN A 55 11.11 -2.28 1.81
C GLN A 55 9.75 -2.41 1.11
N SER A 56 9.79 -2.69 -0.19
CA SER A 56 8.59 -3.06 -0.94
C SER A 56 7.93 -4.29 -0.30
N GLY A 57 6.59 -4.35 -0.30
CA GLY A 57 5.86 -5.46 0.31
C GLY A 57 5.75 -5.45 1.84
N SER A 58 6.40 -4.53 2.56
CA SER A 58 6.37 -4.48 4.04
C SER A 58 5.03 -4.02 4.65
N GLY A 59 4.06 -3.63 3.81
CA GLY A 59 2.72 -3.24 4.24
C GLY A 59 2.55 -1.75 4.56
N LYS A 60 3.33 -0.84 3.96
CA LYS A 60 3.24 0.63 4.18
C LYS A 60 1.83 1.17 3.96
N SER A 61 1.28 0.97 2.76
CA SER A 61 -0.07 1.43 2.42
C SER A 61 -1.15 0.79 3.32
N SER A 62 -0.95 -0.48 3.73
CA SER A 62 -1.85 -1.14 4.69
C SER A 62 -1.76 -0.52 6.07
N LEU A 63 -0.56 -0.19 6.57
CA LEU A 63 -0.37 0.52 7.84
C LEU A 63 -1.03 1.90 7.80
N ILE A 64 -0.85 2.62 6.68
CA ILE A 64 -1.46 3.93 6.44
C ILE A 64 -2.97 3.83 6.61
N ASN A 65 -3.62 2.98 5.81
CA ASN A 65 -5.08 2.87 5.77
C ASN A 65 -5.68 2.29 7.06
N ALA A 66 -5.08 1.23 7.59
CA ALA A 66 -5.69 0.43 8.66
C ALA A 66 -5.36 0.92 10.08
N LYS A 67 -4.31 1.75 10.25
CA LYS A 67 -3.87 2.22 11.58
C LYS A 67 -3.49 3.68 11.63
N LEU A 68 -2.79 4.20 10.62
CA LEU A 68 -2.29 5.57 10.66
C LEU A 68 -3.43 6.59 10.51
N ILE A 69 -4.26 6.45 9.47
CA ILE A 69 -5.43 7.30 9.25
C ILE A 69 -6.35 7.30 10.48
N PRO A 70 -6.89 6.15 10.96
CA PRO A 70 -7.77 6.16 12.12
C PRO A 70 -7.07 6.67 13.38
N GLY A 71 -5.80 6.32 13.60
CA GLY A 71 -5.05 6.77 14.76
C GLY A 71 -4.79 8.27 14.78
N LEU A 72 -4.51 8.90 13.63
CA LEU A 72 -4.37 10.35 13.54
C LEU A 72 -5.73 11.06 13.71
N THR A 73 -6.82 10.50 13.17
CA THR A 73 -8.17 10.99 13.45
C THR A 73 -8.51 10.94 14.94
N ASP A 74 -8.17 9.86 15.63
CA ASP A 74 -8.38 9.72 17.08
C ASP A 74 -7.58 10.76 17.90
N GLU A 75 -6.43 11.20 17.38
CA GLU A 75 -5.59 12.27 17.96
C GLU A 75 -6.04 13.68 17.55
N GLY A 76 -7.17 13.80 16.85
CA GLY A 76 -7.80 15.07 16.50
C GLY A 76 -7.37 15.68 15.16
N PHE A 77 -6.57 14.97 14.36
CA PHE A 77 -6.17 15.46 13.04
C PHE A 77 -7.31 15.35 12.01
N GLU A 78 -7.42 16.36 11.15
CA GLU A 78 -8.09 16.20 9.86
C GLU A 78 -7.14 15.48 8.89
N VAL A 79 -7.43 14.21 8.60
CA VAL A 79 -6.63 13.42 7.67
C VAL A 79 -7.11 13.67 6.25
N LEU A 80 -6.29 14.34 5.45
CA LEU A 80 -6.56 14.59 4.03
C LEU A 80 -6.51 13.27 3.23
N PRO A 81 -7.07 13.23 2.00
CA PRO A 81 -6.94 12.06 1.14
C PRO A 81 -5.46 11.67 0.94
N VAL A 82 -5.20 10.37 0.77
CA VAL A 82 -3.85 9.90 0.50
C VAL A 82 -3.44 10.31 -0.91
N GLY A 83 -2.47 11.22 -1.02
CA GLY A 83 -1.97 11.76 -2.27
C GLY A 83 -1.03 10.82 -3.03
N ARG A 84 -0.93 11.05 -4.34
CA ARG A 84 0.01 10.42 -5.28
C ARG A 84 0.62 11.50 -6.17
N VAL A 85 1.92 11.44 -6.41
CA VAL A 85 2.63 12.39 -7.29
C VAL A 85 2.73 11.92 -8.75
N SER A 86 2.19 10.72 -9.04
CA SER A 86 1.98 10.22 -10.39
C SER A 86 0.50 10.13 -10.73
N GLY A 87 0.22 10.03 -12.02
CA GLY A 87 -1.13 9.92 -12.55
C GLY A 87 -1.09 10.14 -14.05
N SER A 88 -1.26 11.40 -14.44
CA SER A 88 -1.22 11.85 -15.83
C SER A 88 0.22 11.98 -16.33
N ASN A 89 0.39 11.83 -17.65
CA ASN A 89 1.66 12.08 -18.32
C ASN A 89 1.82 13.59 -18.57
N GLY A 90 2.96 14.17 -18.17
CA GLY A 90 3.28 15.57 -18.44
C GLY A 90 3.39 15.92 -19.92
N LEU A 91 3.56 14.94 -20.83
CA LEU A 91 3.55 15.19 -22.27
C LEU A 91 2.16 15.54 -22.82
N THR A 92 1.09 15.18 -22.10
CA THR A 92 -0.30 15.41 -22.53
C THR A 92 -0.98 16.54 -21.79
N ILE A 93 -0.46 16.94 -20.62
CA ILE A 93 -1.01 17.98 -19.76
C ILE A 93 -0.15 19.23 -19.84
N ASN A 94 -0.76 20.36 -20.20
CA ASN A 94 -0.11 21.67 -20.12
C ASN A 94 -0.24 22.23 -18.70
N THR A 95 0.77 21.99 -17.87
CA THR A 95 0.84 22.38 -16.45
C THR A 95 2.16 23.08 -16.16
N GLU A 96 2.19 23.92 -15.12
CA GLU A 96 3.45 24.50 -14.61
C GLU A 96 4.33 23.45 -13.92
N ASN A 97 3.70 22.45 -13.28
CA ASN A 97 4.39 21.36 -12.60
C ASN A 97 3.54 20.09 -12.62
N ILE A 98 4.03 19.04 -13.28
CA ILE A 98 3.29 17.78 -13.45
C ILE A 98 3.12 17.02 -12.12
N PHE A 99 4.08 17.12 -11.21
CA PHE A 99 4.03 16.43 -9.93
C PHE A 99 3.03 17.10 -8.97
N VAL A 100 2.98 18.43 -8.97
CA VAL A 100 1.96 19.20 -8.23
C VAL A 100 0.58 18.91 -8.81
N TYR A 101 0.43 18.97 -10.14
CA TYR A 101 -0.82 18.64 -10.82
C TYR A 101 -1.34 17.25 -10.44
N ASN A 102 -0.48 16.23 -10.48
CA ASN A 102 -0.87 14.87 -10.11
C ASN A 102 -1.24 14.76 -8.63
N LEU A 103 -0.51 15.44 -7.73
CA LEU A 103 -0.84 15.48 -6.30
C LEU A 103 -2.22 16.10 -6.08
N ILE A 104 -2.46 17.30 -6.60
CA ILE A 104 -3.74 18.01 -6.53
C ILE A 104 -4.88 17.13 -7.08
N SER A 105 -4.67 16.54 -8.25
CA SER A 105 -5.66 15.68 -8.91
C SER A 105 -5.97 14.41 -8.08
N SER A 106 -4.98 13.87 -7.36
CA SER A 106 -5.18 12.71 -6.48
C SER A 106 -5.91 13.06 -5.18
N LEU A 107 -5.79 14.30 -4.70
CA LEU A 107 -6.45 14.79 -3.49
C LEU A 107 -7.91 15.20 -3.76
N HIS A 108 -8.21 15.68 -4.97
CA HIS A 108 -9.56 16.03 -5.37
C HIS A 108 -10.42 14.79 -5.65
N GLN A 109 -11.43 14.53 -4.82
CA GLN A 109 -12.24 13.30 -4.91
C GLN A 109 -13.46 13.41 -5.85
N GLU A 110 -13.59 14.49 -6.61
CA GLU A 110 -14.59 14.60 -7.68
C GLU A 110 -14.04 14.13 -9.03
N LYS A 111 -14.92 13.59 -9.88
CA LYS A 111 -14.52 13.08 -11.21
C LYS A 111 -14.33 14.19 -12.25
N LYS A 112 -14.74 15.42 -11.97
CA LYS A 112 -14.58 16.53 -12.91
C LYS A 112 -13.30 17.28 -12.56
N GLU A 113 -12.29 17.12 -13.40
CA GLU A 113 -11.09 17.97 -13.35
C GLU A 113 -11.51 19.43 -13.51
N GLN A 114 -10.98 20.30 -12.63
CA GLN A 114 -11.26 21.73 -12.73
C GLN A 114 -10.24 22.39 -13.66
N PRO A 115 -10.67 23.33 -14.53
CA PRO A 115 -9.79 23.96 -15.52
C PRO A 115 -8.52 24.63 -14.96
N GLY A 116 -8.54 25.08 -13.69
CA GLY A 116 -7.44 25.80 -13.04
C GLY A 116 -6.37 24.92 -12.39
N PHE A 117 -6.59 23.61 -12.24
CA PHE A 117 -5.62 22.71 -11.60
C PHE A 117 -4.21 22.72 -12.20
N PRO A 118 -4.02 22.86 -13.54
CA PRO A 118 -2.68 22.88 -14.12
C PRO A 118 -1.85 24.13 -13.76
N GLN A 119 -2.44 25.15 -13.13
CA GLN A 119 -1.75 26.39 -12.74
C GLN A 119 -1.72 26.62 -11.23
N PHE A 120 -2.39 25.79 -10.42
CA PHE A 120 -2.43 26.00 -8.98
C PHE A 120 -1.11 25.65 -8.31
N SER A 121 -0.73 26.50 -7.36
CA SER A 121 0.26 26.12 -6.35
C SER A 121 -0.35 25.16 -5.33
N LEU A 122 0.49 24.35 -4.68
CA LEU A 122 0.03 23.41 -3.66
C LEU A 122 -0.65 24.13 -2.48
N SER A 123 -0.10 25.25 -2.02
CA SER A 123 -0.66 26.02 -0.90
C SER A 123 -2.05 26.57 -1.25
N GLU A 124 -2.20 27.22 -2.42
CA GLU A 124 -3.48 27.74 -2.91
C GLU A 124 -4.54 26.63 -2.99
N PHE A 125 -4.17 25.45 -3.50
CA PHE A 125 -5.09 24.32 -3.55
C PHE A 125 -5.49 23.83 -2.16
N LEU A 126 -4.52 23.65 -1.26
CA LEU A 126 -4.77 23.14 0.09
C LEU A 126 -5.63 24.12 0.90
N ASP A 127 -5.43 25.43 0.76
CA ASP A 127 -6.22 26.46 1.46
C ASP A 127 -7.71 26.38 1.11
N ASN A 128 -8.03 25.93 -0.10
CA ASN A 128 -9.41 25.80 -0.61
C ASN A 128 -9.89 24.34 -0.65
N LEU A 129 -9.13 23.39 -0.11
CA LEU A 129 -9.51 21.99 -0.02
C LEU A 129 -10.40 21.77 1.19
N VAL A 130 -11.67 21.46 0.95
CA VAL A 130 -12.68 21.34 2.01
C VAL A 130 -13.37 20.00 1.99
N GLN A 131 -13.78 19.53 3.18
CA GLN A 131 -14.60 18.33 3.30
C GLN A 131 -16.10 18.68 3.17
N LYS A 132 -16.76 18.18 2.11
CA LYS A 132 -18.22 18.28 1.89
C LYS A 132 -18.81 16.89 1.65
N ASP A 133 -19.87 16.54 2.38
CA ASP A 133 -20.54 15.23 2.29
C ASP A 133 -19.59 14.03 2.39
N GLY A 134 -18.57 14.14 3.25
CA GLY A 134 -17.56 13.10 3.46
C GLY A 134 -16.52 12.97 2.34
N LYS A 135 -16.48 13.91 1.39
CA LYS A 135 -15.48 13.97 0.31
C LYS A 135 -14.67 15.25 0.38
N PHE A 136 -13.41 15.18 -0.02
CA PHE A 136 -12.54 16.34 -0.14
C PHE A 136 -12.61 16.93 -1.55
N LEU A 137 -13.03 18.19 -1.63
CA LEU A 137 -13.29 18.91 -2.86
C LEU A 137 -12.61 20.28 -2.80
N TYR A 138 -12.14 20.75 -3.95
CA TYR A 138 -11.66 22.12 -4.06
C TYR A 138 -12.86 23.06 -4.22
N ASP A 139 -12.91 24.12 -3.41
CA ASP A 139 -13.97 25.12 -3.40
C ASP A 139 -13.37 26.53 -3.44
N GLU A 140 -13.31 27.13 -4.63
CA GLU A 140 -12.79 28.50 -4.85
C GLU A 140 -13.56 29.59 -4.08
N GLN A 141 -14.78 29.29 -3.64
CA GLN A 141 -15.64 30.22 -2.91
C GLN A 141 -15.57 29.98 -1.41
N HIS A 142 -14.70 29.06 -0.95
CA HIS A 142 -14.55 28.80 0.46
C HIS A 142 -13.97 30.01 1.17
N VAL A 143 -14.71 30.49 2.16
CA VAL A 143 -14.25 31.53 3.07
C VAL A 143 -14.26 30.91 4.45
N TYR A 144 -13.07 30.79 5.06
CA TYR A 144 -12.98 30.44 6.48
C TYR A 144 -13.79 31.45 7.29
N ALA A 145 -14.69 30.97 8.15
CA ALA A 145 -15.37 31.89 9.07
C ALA A 145 -14.34 32.47 10.04
N ASP A 146 -14.53 33.73 10.46
CA ASP A 146 -13.58 34.46 11.33
C ASP A 146 -13.27 33.74 12.66
N GLU A 147 -14.10 32.78 13.07
CA GLU A 147 -13.98 31.99 14.32
C GLU A 147 -13.84 30.47 14.09
N VAL A 148 -13.29 30.02 12.96
CA VAL A 148 -13.00 28.58 12.78
C VAL A 148 -11.74 28.22 13.57
N GLU A 149 -11.88 27.33 14.55
CA GLU A 149 -10.75 26.61 15.13
C GLU A 149 -10.10 25.76 14.04
N LEU A 150 -8.96 26.23 13.51
CA LEU A 150 -8.18 25.50 12.52
C LEU A 150 -7.71 24.20 13.16
N LYS A 151 -8.18 23.07 12.62
CA LYS A 151 -7.76 21.75 13.08
C LYS A 151 -6.40 21.41 12.47
N PRO A 152 -5.50 20.77 13.23
CA PRO A 152 -4.29 20.24 12.64
C PRO A 152 -4.68 19.23 11.56
N ARG A 153 -4.11 19.39 10.36
CA ARG A 153 -4.41 18.55 9.20
C ARG A 153 -3.16 17.83 8.73
N VAL A 154 -3.34 16.63 8.21
CA VAL A 154 -2.22 15.79 7.76
C VAL A 154 -2.40 15.31 6.33
N LEU A 155 -1.43 15.67 5.48
CA LEU A 155 -1.28 15.21 4.12
C LEU A 155 -0.37 13.98 4.08
N LEU A 156 -0.94 12.83 3.72
CA LEU A 156 -0.20 11.58 3.52
C LEU A 156 0.07 11.42 2.03
N ILE A 157 1.34 11.37 1.61
CA ILE A 157 1.72 11.11 0.21
C ILE A 157 2.37 9.73 0.15
N ASP A 158 1.66 8.74 -0.40
CA ASP A 158 2.14 7.36 -0.49
C ASP A 158 2.78 7.09 -1.86
N GLN A 159 3.64 6.06 -1.98
CA GLN A 159 4.47 5.81 -3.17
C GLN A 159 5.25 7.07 -3.61
N PHE A 160 5.79 7.83 -2.66
CA PHE A 160 6.45 9.08 -2.96
C PHE A 160 7.70 8.91 -3.84
N GLU A 161 8.28 7.72 -3.95
CA GLU A 161 9.32 7.41 -4.96
C GLU A 161 8.90 7.71 -6.40
N GLU A 162 7.60 7.81 -6.68
CA GLU A 162 7.07 8.19 -8.00
C GLU A 162 7.53 9.59 -8.46
N ILE A 163 7.95 10.48 -7.55
CA ILE A 163 8.60 11.76 -7.89
C ILE A 163 9.89 11.54 -8.71
N LEU A 164 10.57 10.41 -8.49
CA LEU A 164 11.83 10.04 -9.15
C LEU A 164 11.62 9.10 -10.34
N THR A 165 10.62 8.21 -10.27
CA THR A 165 10.44 7.11 -11.22
C THR A 165 9.41 7.39 -12.31
N THR A 166 8.54 8.38 -12.12
CA THR A 166 7.52 8.78 -13.11
C THR A 166 7.80 10.16 -13.67
N ASN A 167 7.20 10.48 -14.82
CA ASN A 167 7.39 11.76 -15.52
C ASN A 167 8.88 12.18 -15.59
N THR A 168 9.77 11.21 -15.86
CA THR A 168 11.22 11.41 -15.78
C THR A 168 11.79 12.50 -16.70
N PRO A 169 11.21 12.82 -17.87
CA PRO A 169 11.64 13.98 -18.67
C PRO A 169 11.48 15.33 -17.95
N PHE A 170 10.58 15.42 -16.97
CA PHE A 170 10.23 16.63 -16.22
C PHE A 170 11.01 16.76 -14.92
N TRP A 171 12.20 16.14 -14.82
CA TRP A 171 13.01 16.14 -13.59
C TRP A 171 13.35 17.55 -13.05
N LYS A 172 13.37 18.57 -13.91
CA LYS A 172 13.61 19.98 -13.52
C LYS A 172 12.50 20.55 -12.64
N GLU A 173 11.29 19.99 -12.72
CA GLU A 173 10.13 20.44 -11.95
C GLU A 173 10.15 19.91 -10.51
N ARG A 174 11.01 18.92 -10.21
CA ARG A 174 11.10 18.30 -8.88
C ARG A 174 11.50 19.31 -7.81
N GLU A 175 12.51 20.15 -8.07
CA GLU A 175 12.95 21.16 -7.10
C GLU A 175 11.81 22.13 -6.76
N SER A 176 11.08 22.62 -7.76
CA SER A 176 9.91 23.46 -7.55
C SER A 176 8.79 22.73 -6.78
N PHE A 177 8.58 21.43 -7.02
CA PHE A 177 7.63 20.64 -6.23
C PHE A 177 8.03 20.59 -4.75
N PHE A 178 9.31 20.35 -4.43
CA PHE A 178 9.79 20.36 -3.04
C PHE A 178 9.73 21.75 -2.41
N GLN A 179 10.00 22.81 -3.17
CA GLN A 179 9.82 24.18 -2.71
C GLN A 179 8.35 24.43 -2.32
N GLN A 180 7.40 23.99 -3.13
CA GLN A 180 5.97 24.14 -2.80
C GLN A 180 5.54 23.33 -1.57
N LEU A 181 6.15 22.17 -1.28
CA LEU A 181 5.94 21.48 0.00
C LEU A 181 6.47 22.29 1.19
N GLY A 182 7.64 22.91 1.04
CA GLY A 182 8.22 23.81 2.03
C GLY A 182 7.33 25.03 2.27
N ASP A 183 6.92 25.70 1.19
CA ASP A 183 6.06 26.88 1.24
C ASP A 183 4.71 26.56 1.91
N ALA A 184 4.10 25.41 1.58
CA ALA A 184 2.85 24.98 2.24
C ALA A 184 3.02 24.75 3.75
N LEU A 185 4.15 24.17 4.19
CA LEU A 185 4.46 24.01 5.61
C LEU A 185 4.77 25.34 6.31
N GLU A 186 5.35 26.30 5.60
CA GLU A 186 5.63 27.64 6.15
C GLU A 186 4.36 28.49 6.28
N MET A 187 3.46 28.42 5.31
CA MET A 187 2.22 29.21 5.25
C MET A 187 1.12 28.69 6.19
N ASP A 188 1.04 27.38 6.40
CA ASP A 188 0.02 26.75 7.25
C ASP A 188 0.66 26.04 8.43
N ASP A 189 0.65 26.67 9.62
CA ASP A 189 1.21 26.10 10.85
C ASP A 189 0.44 24.86 11.36
N GLN A 190 -0.77 24.64 10.85
CA GLN A 190 -1.62 23.48 11.11
C GLN A 190 -1.41 22.34 10.09
N LEU A 191 -0.47 22.45 9.14
CA LEU A 191 -0.17 21.39 8.19
C LEU A 191 0.94 20.45 8.67
N TRP A 192 0.66 19.15 8.58
CA TRP A 192 1.61 18.05 8.68
C TRP A 192 1.70 17.31 7.34
N ILE A 193 2.89 16.87 6.97
CA ILE A 193 3.15 16.10 5.75
C ILE A 193 3.90 14.81 6.11
N VAL A 194 3.39 13.68 5.61
CA VAL A 194 4.07 12.38 5.69
C VAL A 194 4.37 11.89 4.29
N LEU A 195 5.66 11.74 3.98
CA LEU A 195 6.13 11.21 2.71
C LEU A 195 6.40 9.71 2.90
N ALA A 196 5.57 8.86 2.31
CA ALA A 196 5.70 7.41 2.41
C ALA A 196 6.33 6.82 1.14
N MET A 197 7.51 6.20 1.26
CA MET A 197 8.26 5.70 0.09
C MET A 197 9.01 4.37 0.32
N ARG A 198 9.57 3.85 -0.76
CA ARG A 198 10.52 2.72 -0.74
C ARG A 198 11.91 3.14 -0.27
N GLU A 199 12.57 2.24 0.48
CA GLU A 199 13.91 2.51 1.01
C GLU A 199 14.98 2.73 -0.05
N ASP A 200 14.86 2.05 -1.20
CA ASP A 200 15.80 2.11 -2.32
C ASP A 200 15.95 3.52 -2.92
N PHE A 201 14.96 4.38 -2.71
CA PHE A 201 14.87 5.69 -3.38
C PHE A 201 15.21 6.88 -2.48
N ILE A 202 15.55 6.65 -1.21
CA ILE A 202 15.78 7.72 -0.22
C ILE A 202 16.92 8.64 -0.65
N ALA A 203 18.04 8.08 -1.12
CA ALA A 203 19.19 8.87 -1.56
C ALA A 203 18.86 9.79 -2.74
N GLY A 204 17.82 9.47 -3.52
CA GLY A 204 17.34 10.33 -4.59
C GLY A 204 16.67 11.62 -4.10
N LEU A 205 16.37 11.73 -2.79
CA LEU A 205 15.84 12.95 -2.17
C LEU A 205 16.92 13.92 -1.70
N ASP A 206 18.18 13.48 -1.59
CA ASP A 206 19.29 14.30 -1.09
C ASP A 206 19.42 15.67 -1.77
N PRO A 207 19.25 15.80 -3.11
CA PRO A 207 19.34 17.10 -3.79
C PRO A 207 18.26 18.10 -3.41
N TYR A 208 17.19 17.70 -2.71
CA TYR A 208 16.04 18.56 -2.42
C TYR A 208 15.85 18.85 -0.94
N HIS A 209 16.74 18.36 -0.07
CA HIS A 209 16.64 18.60 1.37
C HIS A 209 16.63 20.10 1.72
N HIS A 210 17.33 20.95 0.96
CA HIS A 210 17.37 22.39 1.21
C HIS A 210 16.03 23.09 1.01
N CYS A 211 15.10 22.50 0.27
CA CYS A 211 13.75 23.03 0.05
C CYS A 211 12.79 22.72 1.22
N LEU A 212 13.16 21.82 2.13
CA LEU A 212 12.27 21.28 3.15
C LEU A 212 12.68 21.74 4.56
N PRO A 213 11.71 21.96 5.47
CA PRO A 213 12.00 22.22 6.88
C PRO A 213 12.91 21.14 7.50
N ASP A 214 13.92 21.59 8.23
CA ASP A 214 14.94 20.76 8.89
C ASP A 214 15.64 19.75 7.97
N GLY A 215 15.57 19.90 6.64
CA GLY A 215 16.22 19.01 5.68
C GLY A 215 15.72 17.56 5.68
N LEU A 216 14.45 17.32 6.03
CA LEU A 216 13.86 15.96 6.08
C LEU A 216 14.63 15.01 7.02
N GLN A 217 15.08 15.53 8.17
CA GLN A 217 15.81 14.76 9.19
C GLN A 217 14.94 13.77 9.95
N THR A 218 13.64 14.03 10.10
CA THR A 218 12.72 13.16 10.82
C THR A 218 12.28 12.01 9.93
N ARG A 219 12.77 10.80 10.24
CA ARG A 219 12.53 9.61 9.42
C ARG A 219 12.09 8.43 10.27
N PHE A 220 11.18 7.62 9.72
CA PHE A 220 10.68 6.40 10.34
C PHE A 220 10.86 5.22 9.39
N TYR A 221 11.67 4.25 9.82
CA TYR A 221 11.85 2.99 9.10
C TYR A 221 10.91 1.90 9.62
N MET A 222 10.15 1.27 8.72
CA MET A 222 9.41 0.05 9.05
C MET A 222 10.05 -1.18 8.40
N GLN A 223 10.56 -2.07 9.24
CA GLN A 223 11.04 -3.38 8.84
C GLN A 223 9.90 -4.31 8.41
N GLN A 224 10.25 -5.45 7.79
CA GLN A 224 9.34 -6.57 7.64
C GLN A 224 8.83 -7.10 8.99
N LEU A 225 7.93 -8.09 9.00
CA LEU A 225 7.37 -8.57 10.27
C LEU A 225 8.41 -9.40 11.02
N ASP A 226 8.74 -9.00 12.24
CA ASP A 226 9.46 -9.88 13.16
C ASP A 226 8.61 -11.13 13.48
N ARG A 227 9.26 -12.19 14.01
CA ARG A 227 8.57 -13.45 14.32
C ARG A 227 7.31 -13.25 15.17
N ARG A 228 7.36 -12.36 16.16
CA ARG A 228 6.24 -12.11 17.08
C ARG A 228 5.10 -11.38 16.37
N SER A 229 5.43 -10.39 15.55
CA SER A 229 4.47 -9.65 14.74
C SER A 229 3.81 -10.54 13.67
N ALA A 230 4.58 -11.43 13.04
CA ALA A 230 4.06 -12.45 12.12
C ALA A 230 3.09 -13.41 12.82
N MET A 231 3.44 -13.90 14.02
CA MET A 231 2.55 -14.74 14.82
C MET A 231 1.20 -14.07 15.09
N MET A 232 1.19 -12.77 15.44
CA MET A 232 -0.07 -12.02 15.63
C MET A 232 -0.85 -11.87 14.32
N ALA A 233 -0.16 -11.58 13.21
CA ALA A 233 -0.76 -11.43 11.89
C ALA A 233 -1.36 -12.74 11.34
N ILE A 234 -0.89 -13.89 11.83
CA ILE A 234 -1.40 -15.21 11.47
C ILE A 234 -2.52 -15.64 12.42
N LYS A 235 -2.31 -15.61 13.73
CA LYS A 235 -3.26 -16.17 14.71
C LYS A 235 -4.56 -15.37 14.80
N ASN A 236 -4.45 -14.05 14.92
CA ASN A 236 -5.60 -13.23 15.29
C ASN A 236 -6.69 -13.18 14.20
N PRO A 237 -6.37 -13.11 12.89
CA PRO A 237 -7.41 -13.25 11.86
C PRO A 237 -8.13 -14.60 11.92
N ALA A 238 -7.41 -15.72 12.13
CA ALA A 238 -8.02 -17.05 12.25
C ALA A 238 -8.97 -17.17 13.46
N GLU A 239 -8.66 -16.48 14.56
CA GLU A 239 -9.56 -16.37 15.72
C GLU A 239 -10.86 -15.63 15.37
N ILE A 240 -10.78 -14.52 14.62
CA ILE A 240 -11.97 -13.80 14.10
C ILE A 240 -12.79 -14.71 13.20
N GLY A 241 -12.11 -15.47 12.32
CA GLY A 241 -12.72 -16.48 11.47
C GLY A 241 -13.22 -17.73 12.21
N LYS A 242 -13.19 -17.75 13.55
CA LYS A 242 -13.68 -18.84 14.42
C LYS A 242 -13.01 -20.20 14.17
N ARG A 243 -11.80 -20.20 13.60
CA ARG A 243 -10.99 -21.41 13.37
C ARG A 243 -9.53 -21.15 13.79
N PRO A 244 -9.26 -21.02 15.09
CA PRO A 244 -7.90 -20.71 15.57
C PRO A 244 -6.90 -21.83 15.24
N PHE A 245 -5.61 -21.50 15.25
CA PHE A 245 -4.56 -22.50 15.09
C PHE A 245 -4.46 -23.41 16.32
N ALA A 246 -4.24 -24.70 16.09
CA ALA A 246 -3.83 -25.64 17.12
C ALA A 246 -2.43 -25.27 17.65
N PRO A 247 -2.06 -25.70 18.88
CA PRO A 247 -0.73 -25.46 19.42
C PRO A 247 0.39 -25.90 18.47
N GLY A 248 1.34 -25.01 18.17
CA GLY A 248 2.50 -25.29 17.32
C GLY A 248 2.27 -25.06 15.81
N ALA A 249 1.02 -25.06 15.33
CA ALA A 249 0.74 -24.96 13.90
C ALA A 249 1.11 -23.59 13.31
N ALA A 250 0.75 -22.51 13.99
CA ALA A 250 1.11 -21.15 13.55
C ALA A 250 2.61 -20.89 13.65
N GLU A 251 3.29 -21.46 14.65
CA GLU A 251 4.74 -21.36 14.82
C GLU A 251 5.47 -22.01 13.64
N ILE A 252 5.04 -23.21 13.22
CA ILE A 252 5.56 -23.89 12.03
C ILE A 252 5.34 -23.03 10.78
N LEU A 253 4.14 -22.47 10.61
CA LEU A 253 3.86 -21.60 9.46
C LEU A 253 4.77 -20.35 9.43
N VAL A 254 4.98 -19.70 10.57
CA VAL A 254 5.91 -18.55 10.65
C VAL A 254 7.33 -18.99 10.31
N ASP A 255 7.80 -20.12 10.82
CA ASP A 255 9.16 -20.58 10.54
C ASP A 255 9.32 -21.04 9.07
N ASN A 256 8.29 -21.63 8.46
CA ASN A 256 8.25 -21.89 7.01
C ASN A 256 8.34 -20.61 6.17
N LEU A 257 7.63 -19.55 6.58
CA LEU A 257 7.67 -18.23 5.93
C LEU A 257 9.01 -17.50 6.11
N ARG A 258 9.83 -17.92 7.07
CA ARG A 258 11.17 -17.38 7.32
C ARG A 258 12.26 -18.20 6.61
N GLU A 259 11.94 -19.34 6.03
CA GLU A 259 12.93 -20.22 5.44
C GLU A 259 13.63 -19.56 4.24
N ILE A 260 14.96 -19.38 4.33
CA ILE A 260 15.78 -18.85 3.24
C ILE A 260 16.17 -20.00 2.34
N ARG A 261 15.83 -19.87 1.05
CA ARG A 261 16.24 -20.86 0.04
C ARG A 261 17.64 -20.58 -0.44
N ARG A 262 18.51 -21.59 -0.32
CA ARG A 262 19.76 -21.65 -1.06
C ARG A 262 19.57 -22.61 -2.21
N GLU A 263 19.94 -22.17 -3.41
CA GLU A 263 20.19 -23.09 -4.50
C GLU A 263 21.37 -24.00 -4.06
N GLU A 264 21.11 -25.31 -3.99
CA GLU A 264 22.12 -26.37 -4.02
C GLU A 264 22.96 -26.73 -2.76
N THR A 265 22.54 -26.44 -1.53
CA THR A 265 23.17 -27.11 -0.36
C THR A 265 22.16 -27.88 0.49
N ALA A 266 22.23 -29.21 0.39
CA ALA A 266 21.43 -30.15 1.14
C ALA A 266 21.71 -30.03 2.65
N GLY A 267 20.66 -29.74 3.43
CA GLY A 267 20.55 -30.19 4.82
C GLY A 267 20.02 -29.18 5.83
N GLU A 268 20.43 -27.92 5.77
CA GLU A 268 20.10 -26.95 6.82
C GLU A 268 19.13 -25.88 6.36
N LYS A 269 17.91 -25.92 6.92
CA LYS A 269 16.94 -24.85 6.82
C LYS A 269 17.45 -23.63 7.59
N LEU A 270 17.92 -22.62 6.89
CA LEU A 270 18.27 -21.34 7.50
C LEU A 270 17.03 -20.48 7.63
N LEU A 271 16.74 -20.02 8.84
CA LEU A 271 15.65 -19.11 9.11
C LEU A 271 16.13 -17.67 9.02
N GLY A 272 15.52 -16.89 8.15
CA GLY A 272 15.64 -15.45 8.09
C GLY A 272 15.06 -14.78 9.34
N GLU A 273 15.44 -13.52 9.54
CA GLU A 273 15.01 -12.74 10.70
C GLU A 273 13.53 -12.34 10.60
N TYR A 274 13.04 -12.07 9.39
CA TYR A 274 11.72 -11.48 9.16
C TYR A 274 10.84 -12.31 8.23
N VAL A 275 9.54 -11.99 8.25
CA VAL A 275 8.53 -12.49 7.32
C VAL A 275 8.02 -11.36 6.43
N GLU A 276 7.96 -11.62 5.13
CA GLU A 276 7.33 -10.72 4.16
C GLU A 276 5.80 -10.74 4.34
N PRO A 277 5.15 -9.60 4.64
CA PRO A 277 3.70 -9.54 4.84
C PRO A 277 2.88 -10.00 3.63
N VAL A 278 3.37 -9.73 2.42
CA VAL A 278 2.72 -10.14 1.17
C VAL A 278 2.68 -11.66 1.07
N GLN A 279 3.80 -12.34 1.33
CA GLN A 279 3.87 -13.80 1.31
C GLN A 279 2.97 -14.39 2.40
N LEU A 280 3.06 -13.87 3.63
CA LEU A 280 2.20 -14.29 4.74
C LEU A 280 0.72 -14.23 4.38
N GLN A 281 0.26 -13.11 3.82
CA GLN A 281 -1.15 -12.96 3.43
C GLN A 281 -1.53 -13.90 2.29
N ALA A 282 -0.67 -14.10 1.28
CA ALA A 282 -0.95 -15.03 0.18
C ALA A 282 -1.10 -16.48 0.69
N VAL A 283 -0.18 -16.93 1.54
CA VAL A 283 -0.22 -18.29 2.11
C VAL A 283 -1.45 -18.47 2.99
N CYS A 284 -1.71 -17.54 3.91
CA CYS A 284 -2.84 -17.65 4.82
C CYS A 284 -4.18 -17.59 4.09
N TYR A 285 -4.31 -16.71 3.10
CA TYR A 285 -5.51 -16.60 2.26
C TYR A 285 -5.82 -17.93 1.59
N GLN A 286 -4.86 -18.52 0.88
CA GLN A 286 -5.09 -19.77 0.15
C GLN A 286 -5.30 -20.98 1.04
N MET A 287 -4.55 -21.07 2.14
CA MET A 287 -4.78 -22.12 3.12
C MET A 287 -6.22 -22.02 3.62
N TRP A 288 -6.70 -20.83 3.96
CA TRP A 288 -8.09 -20.64 4.39
C TRP A 288 -9.11 -20.99 3.30
N GLU A 289 -8.88 -20.58 2.06
CA GLU A 289 -9.77 -20.92 0.93
C GLU A 289 -9.90 -22.43 0.71
N LYS A 290 -8.85 -23.20 0.98
CA LYS A 290 -8.91 -24.67 0.94
C LYS A 290 -9.59 -25.25 2.17
N LEU A 291 -9.33 -24.69 3.36
CA LEU A 291 -9.87 -25.17 4.62
C LEU A 291 -11.35 -24.85 4.81
N LYS A 292 -11.88 -23.77 4.23
CA LYS A 292 -13.29 -23.37 4.42
C LYS A 292 -14.31 -24.43 3.97
N THR A 293 -13.92 -25.35 3.09
CA THR A 293 -14.75 -26.48 2.63
C THR A 293 -14.53 -27.76 3.45
N ILE A 294 -13.51 -27.77 4.31
CA ILE A 294 -13.13 -28.92 5.14
C ILE A 294 -13.59 -28.65 6.58
N PRO A 295 -14.49 -29.48 7.15
CA PRO A 295 -14.93 -29.32 8.53
C PRO A 295 -13.76 -29.38 9.51
N GLY A 296 -13.70 -28.42 10.45
CA GLY A 296 -12.66 -28.38 11.46
C GLY A 296 -12.84 -27.20 12.41
N LYS A 297 -12.56 -27.41 13.70
CA LYS A 297 -12.63 -26.36 14.72
C LYS A 297 -11.33 -25.57 14.87
N GLN A 298 -10.23 -26.13 14.38
CA GLN A 298 -8.89 -25.55 14.47
C GLN A 298 -8.13 -25.79 13.15
N ILE A 299 -7.05 -25.04 12.94
CA ILE A 299 -6.07 -25.29 11.88
C ILE A 299 -4.93 -26.11 12.51
N SER A 300 -4.79 -27.37 12.12
CA SER A 300 -3.80 -28.29 12.70
C SER A 300 -2.41 -28.13 12.05
N VAL A 301 -1.41 -28.85 12.59
CA VAL A 301 -0.08 -28.90 11.96
C VAL A 301 -0.16 -29.58 10.59
N GLU A 302 -0.96 -30.64 10.47
CA GLU A 302 -1.18 -31.35 9.21
C GLU A 302 -1.86 -30.46 8.16
N ASP A 303 -2.77 -29.57 8.58
CA ASP A 303 -3.37 -28.57 7.68
C ASP A 303 -2.30 -27.61 7.12
N VAL A 304 -1.40 -27.13 7.98
CA VAL A 304 -0.28 -26.25 7.59
C VAL A 304 0.65 -26.96 6.62
N ASP A 305 1.09 -28.18 6.94
CA ASP A 305 1.99 -28.96 6.09
C ASP A 305 1.38 -29.24 4.71
N LYS A 306 0.06 -29.45 4.65
CA LYS A 306 -0.64 -29.80 3.41
C LYS A 306 -1.02 -28.60 2.57
N PHE A 307 -1.37 -27.47 3.18
CA PHE A 307 -2.06 -26.37 2.50
C PHE A 307 -1.31 -25.03 2.56
N ALA A 308 -0.29 -24.89 3.39
CA ALA A 308 0.44 -23.65 3.60
C ALA A 308 1.83 -23.63 2.94
N ASP A 309 1.97 -24.31 1.80
CA ASP A 309 3.19 -24.24 1.00
C ASP A 309 3.34 -22.87 0.32
N VAL A 310 4.45 -22.18 0.60
CA VAL A 310 4.71 -20.82 0.13
C VAL A 310 4.80 -20.77 -1.40
N ASN A 311 5.40 -21.79 -2.05
CA ASN A 311 5.51 -21.83 -3.50
C ASN A 311 4.17 -21.96 -4.18
N THR A 312 3.43 -22.97 -3.79
CA THR A 312 2.09 -23.24 -4.28
C THR A 312 1.21 -22.02 -4.05
N ALA A 313 1.38 -21.33 -2.91
CA ALA A 313 0.68 -20.08 -2.64
C ALA A 313 1.01 -18.97 -3.63
N LEU A 314 2.28 -18.68 -3.85
CA LEU A 314 2.67 -17.64 -4.79
C LEU A 314 2.31 -17.99 -6.23
N ILE A 315 2.44 -19.26 -6.63
CA ILE A 315 2.04 -19.76 -7.95
C ILE A 315 0.54 -19.61 -8.14
N ASN A 316 -0.29 -20.16 -7.26
CA ASN A 316 -1.75 -20.05 -7.41
C ASN A 316 -2.21 -18.59 -7.38
N PHE A 317 -1.57 -17.74 -6.57
CA PHE A 317 -1.90 -16.32 -6.56
C PHE A 317 -1.59 -15.64 -7.90
N TYR A 318 -0.46 -16.03 -8.50
CA TYR A 318 -0.10 -15.64 -9.85
C TYR A 318 -1.13 -16.10 -10.87
N GLU A 319 -1.48 -17.38 -10.85
CA GLU A 319 -2.48 -18.00 -11.73
C GLU A 319 -3.86 -17.34 -11.61
N ASP A 320 -4.35 -17.13 -10.38
CA ASP A 320 -5.65 -16.50 -10.11
C ASP A 320 -5.68 -15.06 -10.64
N THR A 321 -4.59 -14.32 -10.47
CA THR A 321 -4.50 -12.94 -10.97
C THR A 321 -4.45 -12.89 -12.49
N VAL A 322 -3.76 -13.84 -13.14
CA VAL A 322 -3.76 -13.98 -14.60
C VAL A 322 -5.20 -14.25 -15.07
N ALA A 323 -5.87 -15.25 -14.50
CA ALA A 323 -7.24 -15.62 -14.85
C ALA A 323 -8.23 -14.46 -14.66
N ASP A 324 -8.18 -13.78 -13.51
CA ASP A 324 -9.06 -12.65 -13.21
C ASP A 324 -8.74 -11.42 -14.08
N THR A 325 -7.48 -11.21 -14.48
CA THR A 325 -7.13 -10.13 -15.41
C THR A 325 -7.66 -10.42 -16.80
N VAL A 326 -7.50 -11.64 -17.30
CA VAL A 326 -8.05 -12.08 -18.58
C VAL A 326 -9.58 -11.99 -18.58
N ALA A 327 -10.25 -12.33 -17.47
CA ALA A 327 -11.71 -12.24 -17.36
C ALA A 327 -12.24 -10.80 -17.40
N ASN A 328 -11.47 -9.83 -16.90
CA ASN A 328 -11.90 -8.43 -16.76
C ASN A 328 -11.26 -7.47 -17.77
N THR A 329 -10.42 -7.97 -18.69
CA THR A 329 -9.73 -7.16 -19.69
C THR A 329 -9.72 -7.89 -21.04
N ALA A 330 -9.27 -7.23 -22.10
CA ALA A 330 -9.19 -7.82 -23.44
C ALA A 330 -7.87 -8.57 -23.71
N VAL A 331 -6.98 -8.72 -22.72
CA VAL A 331 -5.68 -9.41 -22.91
C VAL A 331 -5.85 -10.92 -23.00
N SER A 332 -5.11 -11.56 -23.89
CA SER A 332 -5.06 -13.02 -23.94
C SER A 332 -4.18 -13.56 -22.81
N GLU A 333 -4.52 -14.75 -22.29
CA GLU A 333 -3.71 -15.42 -21.27
C GLU A 333 -2.26 -15.68 -21.73
N PRO A 334 -1.99 -16.17 -22.95
CA PRO A 334 -0.62 -16.31 -23.46
C PRO A 334 0.18 -15.01 -23.47
N ASP A 335 -0.43 -13.90 -23.90
CA ASP A 335 0.26 -12.60 -23.97
C ASP A 335 0.60 -12.09 -22.56
N LEU A 336 -0.35 -12.22 -21.62
CA LEU A 336 -0.14 -11.81 -20.24
C LEU A 336 0.97 -12.64 -19.56
N ARG A 337 0.97 -13.96 -19.73
CA ARG A 337 2.00 -14.86 -19.17
C ARG A 337 3.37 -14.59 -19.78
N ASN A 338 3.43 -14.42 -21.10
CA ASN A 338 4.68 -14.11 -21.78
C ASN A 338 5.24 -12.78 -21.29
N TRP A 339 4.38 -11.78 -21.06
CA TRP A 339 4.81 -10.51 -20.51
C TRP A 339 5.41 -10.64 -19.11
N PHE A 340 4.81 -11.44 -18.22
CA PHE A 340 5.37 -11.73 -16.90
C PHE A 340 6.75 -12.40 -16.97
N SER A 341 6.91 -13.42 -17.81
CA SER A 341 8.16 -14.19 -17.88
C SER A 341 9.30 -13.44 -18.58
N THR A 342 8.98 -12.53 -19.51
CA THR A 342 10.00 -11.83 -20.31
C THR A 342 10.34 -10.44 -19.79
N ASN A 343 9.35 -9.74 -19.20
CA ASN A 343 9.55 -8.34 -18.82
C ASN A 343 9.80 -8.17 -17.32
N LEU A 344 9.24 -9.05 -16.48
CA LEU A 344 9.20 -8.84 -15.02
C LEU A 344 10.08 -9.80 -14.22
N ILE A 345 10.54 -10.88 -14.84
CA ILE A 345 11.47 -11.84 -14.27
C ILE A 345 12.72 -11.84 -15.16
N THR A 346 13.87 -11.49 -14.59
CA THR A 346 15.16 -11.61 -15.28
C THR A 346 15.48 -13.08 -15.55
N GLU A 347 16.38 -13.39 -16.48
CA GLU A 347 16.88 -14.77 -16.70
C GLU A 347 17.44 -15.43 -15.42
N ALA A 348 17.89 -14.63 -14.45
CA ALA A 348 18.35 -15.07 -13.13
C ALA A 348 17.22 -15.30 -12.09
N GLY A 349 15.94 -15.26 -12.49
CA GLY A 349 14.80 -15.44 -11.59
C GLY A 349 14.51 -14.27 -10.65
N THR A 350 15.23 -13.15 -10.79
CA THR A 350 15.02 -11.93 -9.99
C THR A 350 14.00 -10.98 -10.61
N ARG A 351 13.42 -10.08 -9.82
CA ARG A 351 12.44 -9.09 -10.31
C ARG A 351 13.10 -8.05 -11.20
N ASN A 352 12.55 -7.86 -12.40
CA ASN A 352 12.95 -6.80 -13.33
C ASN A 352 12.03 -5.58 -13.20
N MET A 353 12.55 -4.38 -13.47
CA MET A 353 11.75 -3.15 -13.53
C MET A 353 11.25 -2.94 -14.96
N VAL A 354 9.95 -2.73 -15.13
CA VAL A 354 9.32 -2.48 -16.43
C VAL A 354 8.88 -1.03 -16.51
N TYR A 355 9.28 -0.36 -17.58
CA TYR A 355 8.88 1.02 -17.83
C TYR A 355 7.42 1.11 -18.27
N ARG A 356 6.68 2.04 -17.67
CA ARG A 356 5.29 2.37 -18.04
C ARG A 356 5.29 3.45 -19.12
N GLY A 357 4.84 3.11 -20.32
CA GLY A 357 4.52 4.06 -21.38
C GLY A 357 3.04 4.45 -21.38
N ASP A 358 2.67 5.35 -22.29
CA ASP A 358 1.30 5.87 -22.39
C ASP A 358 0.31 4.81 -22.86
N ASP A 359 0.62 4.17 -23.98
CA ASP A 359 -0.21 3.14 -24.57
C ASP A 359 0.17 1.74 -24.06
N GLU A 360 1.46 1.49 -23.82
CA GLU A 360 1.99 0.20 -23.40
C GLU A 360 3.00 0.29 -22.25
N THR A 361 2.97 -0.69 -21.35
CA THR A 361 3.91 -0.94 -20.25
C THR A 361 4.64 -2.26 -20.52
N GLY A 362 5.89 -2.18 -20.95
CA GLY A 362 6.68 -3.36 -21.35
C GLY A 362 6.04 -4.21 -22.45
N GLY A 363 5.23 -3.62 -23.35
CA GLY A 363 4.53 -4.34 -24.41
C GLY A 363 3.12 -4.85 -24.05
N LEU A 364 2.60 -4.58 -22.86
CA LEU A 364 1.17 -4.75 -22.53
C LEU A 364 0.45 -3.41 -22.53
N PRO A 365 -0.83 -3.32 -22.97
CA PRO A 365 -1.59 -2.09 -22.87
C PRO A 365 -1.61 -1.54 -21.44
N THR A 366 -1.28 -0.26 -21.26
CA THR A 366 -1.07 0.36 -19.95
C THR A 366 -2.27 0.24 -18.99
N PRO A 367 -3.54 0.34 -19.43
CA PRO A 367 -4.69 0.06 -18.56
C PRO A 367 -4.73 -1.38 -18.02
N ILE A 368 -4.26 -2.34 -18.81
CA ILE A 368 -4.20 -3.76 -18.44
C ILE A 368 -3.05 -3.98 -17.45
N ALA A 369 -1.87 -3.43 -17.74
CA ALA A 369 -0.75 -3.47 -16.80
C ALA A 369 -1.09 -2.80 -15.45
N ALA A 370 -1.87 -1.72 -15.47
CA ALA A 370 -2.39 -1.08 -14.25
C ALA A 370 -3.37 -1.98 -13.47
N SER A 371 -4.24 -2.72 -14.16
CA SER A 371 -5.12 -3.72 -13.54
C SER A 371 -4.32 -4.81 -12.82
N VAL A 372 -3.22 -5.27 -13.43
CA VAL A 372 -2.30 -6.25 -12.82
C VAL A 372 -1.53 -5.65 -11.63
N LYS A 373 -1.02 -4.42 -11.73
CA LYS A 373 -0.40 -3.68 -10.62
C LYS A 373 -1.35 -3.57 -9.43
N ASN A 374 -2.62 -3.27 -9.69
CA ASN A 374 -3.65 -3.17 -8.65
C ASN A 374 -4.02 -4.52 -8.02
N LYS A 375 -3.59 -5.64 -8.61
CA LYS A 375 -3.69 -6.99 -8.07
C LYS A 375 -2.39 -7.47 -7.44
N PHE A 376 -1.44 -6.58 -7.16
CA PHE A 376 -0.30 -6.81 -6.26
C PHE A 376 0.74 -7.86 -6.69
N ILE A 377 0.71 -8.34 -7.94
CA ILE A 377 1.84 -9.09 -8.51
C ILE A 377 2.96 -8.14 -8.92
N LEU A 378 2.61 -6.89 -9.25
CA LEU A 378 3.52 -5.87 -9.75
C LEU A 378 3.48 -4.65 -8.86
N ARG A 379 4.65 -4.06 -8.60
CA ARG A 379 4.77 -2.82 -7.85
C ARG A 379 5.75 -1.88 -8.53
#